data_AF-A0A7V5U182-F1
#
_entry.id   AF-A0A7V5U182-F1
#
_cell.length_a   1.000
_cell.length_b   1.000
_cell.length_c   1.000
_cell.angle_alpha   90.00
_cell.angle_beta   90.00
_cell.angle_gamma   90.00
#
_symmetry.space_group_name_H-M   'P 1'
#
loop_
_entity.id
_entity.type
_entity.pdbx_description
1 polymer ?
#
loop_
_entity_poly.entity_id
_entity_poly.type
_entity_poly.pdbx_seq_one_letter_code
_entity_poly.pdbx_strand_id
1 'polypeptide(L)' 'MFANAPGAPVLPETLGWDGDSMEAQAFAYLAVRRLLELPITYPGTTGVPRPCTGGVVALKA' A
#
# COMPACT_ATOMS: atom_id res chain seq x y z
N MET A 1 20.32 -19.51 2.81
CA MET A 1 19.07 -19.01 2.20
C MET A 1 18.16 -20.20 1.91
N PHE A 2 17.17 -20.44 2.77
CA PHE A 2 16.21 -21.53 2.61
C PHE A 2 14.96 -20.98 1.92
N ALA A 3 15.01 -20.84 0.59
CA ALA A 3 13.90 -20.27 -0.19
C ALA A 3 12.71 -21.24 -0.38
N ASN A 4 12.78 -22.47 0.13
CA ASN A 4 11.79 -23.51 -0.15
C ASN A 4 11.50 -24.43 1.06
N ALA A 5 11.41 -23.85 2.26
CA ALA A 5 10.88 -24.58 3.42
C ALA A 5 9.35 -24.33 3.52
N PRO A 6 8.53 -25.36 3.84
CA PRO A 6 7.12 -25.16 4.13
C PRO A 6 6.95 -24.12 5.25
N GLY A 7 6.23 -23.03 4.96
CA GLY A 7 6.01 -21.92 5.90
C GLY A 7 7.03 -20.78 5.84
N ALA A 8 8.00 -20.81 4.92
CA ALA A 8 8.87 -19.66 4.68
C ALA A 8 8.08 -18.46 4.10
N PRO A 9 8.40 -17.22 4.49
CA PRO A 9 7.78 -16.03 3.89
C PRO A 9 8.09 -15.99 2.39
N VAL A 10 7.05 -15.68 1.60
CA VAL A 10 7.20 -15.45 0.16
C VAL A 10 7.86 -14.08 -0.03
N LEU A 11 9.01 -14.06 -0.68
CA LEU A 11 9.71 -12.82 -0.99
C LEU A 11 9.10 -12.19 -2.26
N PRO A 12 8.96 -10.85 -2.35
CA PRO A 12 8.45 -10.17 -3.53
C PRO A 12 9.14 -10.59 -4.84
N GLU A 13 10.44 -10.84 -4.78
CA GLU A 13 11.28 -11.20 -5.93
C GLU A 13 10.88 -12.56 -6.51
N THR A 14 10.33 -13.45 -5.68
CA THR A 14 9.80 -14.75 -6.16
C THR A 14 8.54 -14.60 -7.01
N LEU A 15 7.86 -13.46 -6.91
CA LEU A 15 6.71 -13.09 -7.74
C LEU A 15 7.11 -12.16 -8.91
N GLY A 16 8.41 -11.90 -9.09
CA GLY A 16 8.93 -10.95 -10.09
C GLY A 16 8.69 -9.49 -9.73
N TRP A 17 8.44 -9.19 -8.46
CA TRP A 17 8.26 -7.82 -7.97
C TRP A 17 9.57 -7.26 -7.40
N ASP A 18 9.73 -5.94 -7.51
CA ASP A 18 10.78 -5.20 -6.83
C ASP A 18 10.32 -4.83 -5.41
N GLY A 19 10.77 -5.59 -4.42
CA GLY A 19 10.44 -5.37 -3.01
C GLY A 19 10.95 -4.04 -2.47
N ASP A 20 12.10 -3.57 -2.94
CA ASP A 20 12.74 -2.33 -2.46
C ASP A 20 11.90 -1.09 -2.80
N SER A 21 11.21 -1.12 -3.96
CA SER A 21 10.36 -0.01 -4.41
C SER A 21 8.90 -0.09 -3.92
N MET A 22 8.49 -1.21 -3.30
CA MET A 22 7.07 -1.50 -3.06
C MET A 22 6.38 -0.50 -2.14
N GLU A 23 7.04 -0.10 -1.05
CA GLU A 23 6.47 0.85 -0.10
C GLU A 23 6.29 2.24 -0.74
N ALA A 24 7.27 2.69 -1.54
CA ALA A 24 7.18 3.94 -2.27
C ALA A 24 6.01 3.92 -3.28
N GLN A 25 5.81 2.80 -3.98
CA GLN A 25 4.66 2.61 -4.88
C GLN A 25 3.32 2.64 -4.12
N ALA A 26 3.26 2.05 -2.93
CA ALA A 26 2.07 2.10 -2.08
C ALA A 26 1.72 3.55 -1.72
N PHE A 27 2.69 4.37 -1.29
CA PHE A 27 2.45 5.80 -1.03
C PHE A 27 2.01 6.57 -2.27
N ALA A 28 2.60 6.31 -3.44
CA ALA A 28 2.18 6.93 -4.70
C ALA A 28 0.72 6.59 -5.05
N TYR A 29 0.31 5.34 -4.84
CA TYR A 29 -1.08 4.91 -5.02
C TYR A 29 -2.04 5.66 -4.09
N LEU A 30 -1.68 5.82 -2.80
CA LEU A 30 -2.48 6.58 -1.84
C LEU A 30 -2.59 8.06 -2.23
N ALA A 31 -1.52 8.67 -2.74
CA ALA A 31 -1.53 10.05 -3.21
C ALA A 31 -2.49 10.25 -4.39
N VAL A 32 -2.47 9.36 -5.39
CA VAL A 32 -3.43 9.39 -6.52
C VAL A 32 -4.86 9.21 -6.03
N ARG A 33 -5.11 8.30 -5.09
CA ARG A 33 -6.45 8.14 -4.52
C ARG A 33 -6.95 9.38 -3.78
N ARG A 34 -6.07 10.12 -3.10
CA ARG A 34 -6.44 11.42 -2.53
C ARG A 34 -6.85 12.41 -3.62
N LEU A 35 -6.10 12.50 -4.71
CA LEU A 35 -6.44 13.40 -5.83
C LEU A 35 -7.80 13.06 -6.47
N LEU A 36 -8.19 11.78 -6.44
CA LEU A 36 -9.46 11.29 -6.97
C LEU A 36 -10.58 11.18 -5.91
N GLU A 37 -10.33 11.64 -4.67
CA GLU A 37 -11.26 11.52 -3.54
C GLU A 37 -11.76 10.08 -3.26
N LEU A 38 -10.89 9.10 -3.52
CA LEU A 38 -11.21 7.68 -3.32
C LEU A 38 -10.79 7.18 -1.92
N PRO A 39 -11.51 6.21 -1.33
CA PRO A 39 -11.17 5.67 -0.02
C PRO A 39 -9.77 5.05 0.03
N ILE A 40 -9.02 5.31 1.09
CA ILE A 40 -7.68 4.74 1.32
C ILE A 40 -7.62 3.77 2.50
N THR A 41 -8.68 3.74 3.32
CA THR A 41 -8.81 2.81 4.43
C THR A 41 -10.24 2.27 4.53
N TYR A 42 -10.36 1.07 5.09
CA TYR A 42 -11.58 0.28 5.12
C TYR A 42 -11.80 -0.33 6.52
N PRO A 43 -13.05 -0.70 6.87
CA PRO A 43 -13.34 -1.29 8.17
C PRO A 43 -12.48 -2.52 8.49
N GLY A 44 -12.25 -3.38 7.50
CA GLY A 44 -11.47 -4.62 7.67
C GLY A 44 -9.96 -4.42 7.85
N THR A 45 -9.41 -3.23 7.55
CA THR A 45 -7.98 -2.96 7.68
C THR A 45 -7.65 -2.16 8.93
N THR A 46 -8.39 -1.09 9.23
CA THR A 46 -8.09 -0.19 10.35
C THR A 46 -9.25 0.04 11.31
N GLY A 47 -10.39 -0.63 11.13
CA GLY A 47 -11.56 -0.48 12.01
C GLY A 47 -12.36 0.82 11.82
N VAL A 48 -12.16 1.57 10.73
CA VAL A 48 -13.01 2.73 10.42
C VAL A 48 -14.47 2.29 10.19
N PRO A 49 -15.48 3.11 10.52
CA PRO A 49 -16.89 2.69 10.46
C PRO A 49 -17.43 2.48 9.03
N ARG A 50 -16.77 3.08 8.04
CA ARG A 50 -17.06 2.95 6.60
C ARG A 50 -15.78 3.24 5.80
N PRO A 51 -15.72 2.94 4.49
CA PRO A 51 -14.60 3.37 3.66
C PRO A 51 -14.37 4.89 3.77
N CYS A 52 -13.13 5.28 4.03
CA CYS A 52 -12.76 6.67 4.30
C CYS A 52 -11.61 7.13 3.38
N THR A 53 -11.71 8.37 2.89
CA THR A 53 -10.60 9.09 2.25
C THR A 53 -9.60 9.56 3.32
N GLY A 54 -8.43 10.06 2.91
CA GLY A 54 -7.43 10.63 3.82
C GLY A 54 -6.28 11.30 3.07
N GLY A 55 -5.26 11.77 3.79
CA GLY A 55 -4.15 12.57 3.23
C GLY A 55 -4.48 14.06 3.08
N VAL A 56 -3.49 14.89 2.73
CA VAL A 56 -3.66 16.33 2.48
C VAL A 56 -2.87 16.70 1.22
N VAL A 57 -3.47 17.48 0.32
CA VAL A 57 -2.77 18.00 -0.85
C VAL A 57 -2.03 19.26 -0.43
N ALA A 58 -0.69 19.18 -0.39
CA ALA A 58 0.15 20.34 -0.17
C ALA A 58 0.29 21.09 -1.50
N LEU A 59 -0.40 22.23 -1.61
CA LEU A 59 -0.23 23.13 -2.75
C LEU A 59 1.12 23.85 -2.61
N LYS A 60 1.83 24.00 -3.72
CA LYS A 60 3.03 24.83 -3.77
C LYS A 60 2.61 26.28 -3.61
N ALA A 61 3.23 27.00 -2.67
CA ALA A 61 3.06 28.45 -2.53
C ALA A 61 3.64 29.20 -3.73
#